data_AF-A0A535N224-F1
#
_entry.id   AF-A0A535N224-F1
#
_cell.length_a   1.000
_cell.length_b   1.000
_cell.length_c   1.000
_cell.angle_alpha   90.00
_cell.angle_beta   90.00
_cell.angle_gamma   90.00
#
_symmetry.space_group_name_H-M   'P 1'
#
loop_
_entity.id
_entity.type
_entity.pdbx_description
1 polymer ?
#
loop_
_entity_poly.entity_id
_entity_poly.type
_entity_poly.pdbx_seq_one_letter_code
_entity_poly.pdbx_strand_id
1 'polypeptide(L)' 'MSSRYRELREKARKGGTRYLPKLREQHKLTARERLDLLLEKDSFVEDGLFANVLAEELP' A
#
# COMPACT_ATOMS: atom_id res chain seq x y z
N MET A 1 -14.82 2.54 14.62
CA MET A 1 -13.44 2.24 14.17
C MET A 1 -12.45 2.94 15.08
N SER A 2 -11.62 2.18 15.82
CA SER A 2 -10.58 2.71 16.72
C SER A 2 -9.54 3.57 15.97
N SER A 3 -8.90 4.54 16.63
CA SER A 3 -7.84 5.39 16.03
C SER A 3 -6.70 4.55 15.48
N ARG A 4 -6.24 3.59 16.27
CA ARG A 4 -5.13 2.67 15.92
C ARG A 4 -5.40 1.90 14.62
N TYR A 5 -6.63 1.45 14.39
CA TYR A 5 -6.98 0.73 13.16
C TYR A 5 -6.77 1.61 11.92
N ARG A 6 -7.19 2.88 11.98
CA ARG A 6 -7.02 3.83 10.86
C ARG A 6 -5.54 4.09 10.59
N GLU A 7 -4.76 4.34 11.64
CA GLU A 7 -3.32 4.59 11.54
C GLU A 7 -2.57 3.41 10.90
N LEU A 8 -2.81 2.18 11.37
CA LEU A 8 -2.19 0.99 10.82
C LEU A 8 -2.61 0.75 9.37
N ARG A 9 -3.89 0.98 9.05
CA ARG A 9 -4.39 0.85 7.68
C ARG A 9 -3.72 1.84 6.73
N GLU A 10 -3.59 3.09 7.15
CA GLU A 10 -2.92 4.12 6.35
C GLU A 10 -1.43 3.83 6.18
N LYS A 11 -0.74 3.34 7.23
CA LYS A 11 0.67 2.95 7.16
C LYS A 11 0.90 1.79 6.19
N ALA A 12 0.16 0.68 6.36
CA ALA A 12 0.21 -0.48 5.47
C ALA A 12 -0.16 -0.10 4.03
N ARG A 13 -1.14 0.81 3.88
CA ARG A 13 -1.45 1.38 2.57
C ARG A 13 -0.25 2.14 2.02
N LYS A 14 0.31 3.12 2.72
CA LYS A 14 1.42 3.91 2.18
C LYS A 14 2.62 3.06 1.73
N GLY A 15 2.88 1.93 2.41
CA GLY A 15 3.99 1.05 2.10
C GLY A 15 5.35 1.72 2.31
N GLY A 16 6.41 1.11 1.76
CA GLY A 16 7.75 1.68 1.83
C GLY A 16 7.93 2.89 0.91
N THR A 17 7.90 4.11 1.46
CA THR A 17 7.96 5.36 0.68
C THR A 17 9.34 5.68 0.13
N ARG A 18 10.42 5.14 0.75
CA ARG A 18 11.82 5.37 0.38
C ARG A 18 12.10 5.16 -1.12
N TYR A 19 11.38 4.24 -1.77
CA TYR A 19 11.63 3.86 -3.15
C TYR A 19 10.77 4.60 -4.17
N LEU A 20 9.77 5.39 -3.74
CA LEU A 20 8.84 6.06 -4.65
C LEU A 20 9.55 7.02 -5.64
N PRO A 21 10.52 7.86 -5.22
CA PRO A 21 11.22 8.74 -6.15
C PRO A 21 11.95 7.97 -7.26
N LYS A 22 12.74 6.95 -6.87
CA LYS A 22 13.45 6.07 -7.80
C LYS A 22 12.50 5.32 -8.74
N LEU A 23 11.32 4.93 -8.26
CA LEU A 23 10.31 4.28 -9.08
C LEU A 23 9.80 5.23 -10.19
N ARG A 24 9.58 6.50 -9.85
CA ARG A 24 9.15 7.54 -10.81
C ARG A 24 10.22 7.89 -11.82
N GLU A 25 11.46 8.03 -11.39
CA GLU A 25 12.61 8.23 -12.30
C GLU A 25 12.73 7.12 -13.34
N GLN A 26 12.37 5.89 -12.96
CA GLN A 26 12.38 4.72 -13.85
C GLN A 26 11.09 4.57 -14.67
N HIS A 27 10.18 5.55 -14.64
CA HIS A 27 8.87 5.49 -15.28
C HIS A 27 8.05 4.25 -14.86
N LYS A 28 8.22 3.79 -13.62
CA LYS A 28 7.51 2.64 -13.06
C LYS A 28 6.34 3.07 -12.20
N LEU A 29 5.30 2.24 -12.25
CA LEU A 29 4.12 2.31 -11.39
C LEU A 29 4.36 1.52 -10.11
N THR A 30 3.75 1.97 -9.00
CA THR A 30 3.62 1.20 -7.75
C THR A 30 2.73 -0.02 -7.95
N ALA A 31 2.72 -0.95 -6.99
CA ALA A 31 1.84 -2.11 -7.06
C ALA A 31 0.36 -1.71 -7.17
N ARG A 32 -0.09 -0.72 -6.37
CA ARG A 32 -1.49 -0.28 -6.40
C ARG A 32 -1.88 0.42 -7.69
N GLU A 33 -1.01 1.28 -8.21
CA GLU A 33 -1.29 1.93 -9.51
C GLU A 33 -1.41 0.91 -10.64
N ARG A 34 -0.71 -0.23 -10.58
CA ARG A 34 -0.88 -1.31 -11.55
C ARG A 34 -2.23 -2.01 -11.37
N LEU A 35 -2.66 -2.23 -10.13
CA LEU A 35 -3.97 -2.82 -9.83
C LEU A 35 -5.11 -1.90 -10.27
N ASP A 36 -4.98 -0.59 -10.05
CA ASP A 36 -5.97 0.42 -10.44
C ASP A 36 -6.18 0.50 -11.97
N LEU A 37 -5.13 0.18 -12.76
CA LEU A 37 -5.24 0.09 -14.22
C LEU A 37 -5.80 -1.26 -14.69
N LEU A 38 -5.56 -2.33 -13.93
CA LEU A 38 -5.91 -3.69 -14.33
C LEU A 38 -7.36 -4.05 -13.98
N LEU A 39 -7.85 -3.55 -12.86
CA LEU A 39 -9.12 -3.94 -12.28
C LEU A 39 -10.18 -2.86 -12.50
N GLU A 40 -11.44 -3.28 -12.52
CA GLU A 40 -12.53 -2.31 -12.53
C GLU A 40 -12.48 -1.46 -11.27
N LYS A 41 -12.80 -0.18 -11.42
CA LYS A 41 -12.82 0.75 -10.31
C LYS A 41 -13.70 0.21 -9.18
N ASP A 42 -13.19 0.27 -7.96
CA ASP A 42 -13.87 -0.18 -6.74
C ASP A 42 -14.18 -1.70 -6.67
N SER A 43 -13.63 -2.52 -7.59
CA SER A 43 -13.78 -3.99 -7.58
C SER A 43 -12.72 -4.72 -6.75
N PHE A 44 -11.58 -4.07 -6.45
CA PHE A 44 -10.47 -4.70 -5.76
C PHE A 44 -10.73 -4.87 -4.26
N VAL A 45 -10.81 -6.12 -3.81
CA VAL A 45 -10.88 -6.50 -2.39
C VAL A 45 -9.52 -7.07 -1.97
N GLU A 46 -8.84 -6.36 -1.07
CA GLU A 46 -7.49 -6.70 -0.60
C GLU A 46 -7.56 -7.57 0.67
N ASP A 47 -7.02 -8.79 0.61
CA ASP A 47 -6.78 -9.64 1.78
C ASP A 47 -5.32 -9.51 2.26
N GLY A 48 -5.08 -9.77 3.54
CA GLY A 48 -3.73 -9.79 4.12
C GLY A 48 -3.08 -8.42 4.35
N LEU A 49 -3.84 -7.31 4.28
CA LEU A 49 -3.29 -5.95 4.46
C LEU A 49 -2.46 -5.78 5.76
N PHE A 50 -2.80 -6.50 6.82
CA PHE A 50 -2.15 -6.41 8.13
C PHE A 50 -1.17 -7.55 8.43
N ALA A 51 -0.80 -8.38 7.44
CA ALA A 51 -0.01 -9.60 7.67
C ALA A 51 1.29 -9.37 8.47
N ASN A 52 1.94 -8.21 8.31
CA ASN A 52 3.20 -7.88 8.97
C ASN A 52 3.14 -6.63 9.87
N VAL A 53 1.94 -6.17 10.25
CA VAL A 53 1.76 -4.87 10.93
C VAL A 53 2.42 -4.78 12.32
N LEU A 54 2.77 -5.92 12.92
CA LEU A 54 3.46 -6.00 14.21
C LEU A 54 4.99 -5.87 14.08
N ALA A 55 5.55 -6.04 12.88
CA ALA A 55 6.97 -5.88 12.64
C ALA A 55 7.30 -4.40 12.43
N GLU A 56 8.06 -3.79 13.34
CA GLU A 56 8.36 -2.36 13.31
C GLU A 56 9.14 -1.92 12.05
N GLU A 57 9.99 -2.81 11.52
CA GLU A 57 10.79 -2.61 10.31
C GLU A 57 9.98 -2.69 9.01
N LEU A 58 8.71 -3.13 9.08
CA LEU A 58 7.84 -3.27 7.94
C LEU A 58 6.69 -2.25 7.99
N PRO A 59 6.25 -1.74 6.81
CA PRO A 59 5.12 -0.83 6.73
C PRO A 59 3.82 -1.46 7.23
#